data_AF-A0A8X6LDJ2-F1
#
_entry.id   AF-A0A8X6LDJ2-F1
#
_cell.length_a   1.000
_cell.length_b   1.000
_cell.length_c   1.000
_cell.angle_alpha   90.00
_cell.angle_beta   90.00
_cell.angle_gamma   90.00
#
_symmetry.space_group_name_H-M   'P 1'
#
loop_
_entity.id
_entity.type
_entity.pdbx_description
1 polymer ?
#
loop_
_entity_poly.entity_id
_entity_poly.type
_entity_poly.pdbx_seq_one_letter_code
_entity_poly.pdbx_strand_id
1 'polypeptide(L)'
;MQKYDRRRECFVRLRTRKREDGLCVPLQLQVLESEHLDNKSNQTLGNGNVIRNGIEFNRLGQREAYYLFREHPGEGSFGESVRVPANDVLHIYRPLRPGQIRGVPWLSSVLLKLYELDQYDDAELVRKKTAAMFAGFITRLDPEANIMGEGESNEHGVALSGLEPGTMQLLDPGEDIKFSEPSDVGGSYEAFMKQQLRAIAVGMGITYEQLTGDLTVSIIHQSEQG
;
A
#
# COMPACT_ATOMS: atom_id res chain seq x y z
N MET A 1 -9.29 15.40 14.40
CA MET A 1 -8.32 16.00 13.44
C MET A 1 -7.34 14.98 12.86
N GLN A 2 -6.99 13.90 13.58
CA GLN A 2 -6.00 12.88 13.17
C GLN A 2 -6.34 12.03 11.92
N LYS A 3 -7.62 11.90 11.51
CA LYS A 3 -8.00 11.09 10.32
C LYS A 3 -7.74 11.78 8.97
N TYR A 4 -7.60 13.11 8.95
CA TYR A 4 -7.49 13.88 7.69
C TYR A 4 -6.05 14.07 7.18
N ASP A 5 -5.05 13.77 8.01
CA ASP A 5 -3.63 13.98 7.66
C ASP A 5 -3.12 13.03 6.56
N ARG A 6 -3.78 11.87 6.38
CA ARG A 6 -3.33 10.87 5.40
C ARG A 6 -3.58 11.27 3.94
N ARG A 7 -4.65 12.01 3.65
CA ARG A 7 -5.06 12.35 2.27
C ARG A 7 -4.55 13.72 1.79
N ARG A 8 -3.96 14.56 2.67
CA ARG A 8 -3.36 15.88 2.38
C ARG A 8 -4.25 16.91 1.66
N GLU A 9 -5.51 16.58 1.36
CA GLU A 9 -6.56 17.52 1.01
C GLU A 9 -7.89 17.13 1.64
N CYS A 10 -8.69 18.13 2.01
CA CYS A 10 -10.10 17.97 2.34
C CYS A 10 -10.86 19.24 1.98
N PHE A 11 -12.19 19.12 1.92
CA PHE A 11 -13.07 20.25 1.64
C PHE A 11 -13.94 20.52 2.85
N VAL A 12 -14.16 21.79 3.18
CA VAL A 12 -15.16 22.19 4.17
C VAL A 12 -16.20 23.03 3.46
N ARG A 13 -17.42 22.52 3.40
CA ARG A 13 -18.56 23.25 2.84
C ARG A 13 -19.25 24.05 3.93
N LEU A 14 -19.38 25.34 3.68
CA LEU A 14 -20.15 26.27 4.50
C LEU A 14 -21.63 26.10 4.14
N ARG A 15 -22.45 25.79 5.13
CA ARG A 15 -23.91 25.68 4.97
C ARG A 15 -24.60 26.67 5.88
N THR A 16 -25.06 27.78 5.29
CA THR A 16 -25.92 28.73 6.00
C THR A 16 -27.22 28.04 6.37
N ARG A 17 -27.58 28.13 7.65
CA ARG A 17 -28.81 27.59 8.22
C ARG A 17 -29.83 28.69 8.42
N LYS A 18 -31.08 28.32 8.60
CA LYS A 18 -32.10 29.31 8.89
C LYS A 18 -32.10 29.61 10.38
N ARG A 19 -32.59 30.79 10.78
CA ARG A 19 -32.70 31.14 12.21
C ARG A 19 -33.61 30.19 13.00
N GLU A 20 -34.57 29.56 12.32
CA GLU A 20 -35.45 28.52 12.86
C GLU A 20 -34.73 27.22 13.23
N ASP A 21 -33.49 26.99 12.76
CA ASP A 21 -32.71 25.79 13.07
C ASP A 21 -32.08 25.83 14.48
N GLY A 22 -32.33 26.89 15.27
CA GLY A 22 -31.96 26.98 16.69
C GLY A 22 -30.47 27.12 16.98
N LEU A 23 -29.64 27.38 15.95
CA LEU A 23 -28.20 27.55 16.11
C LEU A 23 -27.85 28.99 16.53
N CYS A 24 -26.97 29.15 17.52
CA CYS A 24 -26.46 30.45 17.98
C CYS A 24 -25.83 31.26 16.82
N VAL A 25 -25.16 30.57 15.90
CA VAL A 25 -24.70 31.10 14.63
C VAL A 25 -25.34 30.23 13.54
N PRO A 26 -26.07 30.80 12.57
CA PRO A 26 -26.76 30.04 11.52
C PRO A 26 -25.79 29.55 10.44
N LEU A 27 -24.73 28.85 10.86
CA LEU A 27 -23.68 28.31 9.99
C LEU A 27 -23.32 26.90 10.47
N GLN A 28 -23.29 25.96 9.53
CA GLN A 28 -22.73 24.64 9.73
C GLN A 28 -21.52 24.43 8.83
N LEU A 29 -20.49 23.80 9.39
CA LEU A 29 -19.30 23.36 8.67
C LEU A 29 -19.45 21.88 8.37
N GLN A 30 -19.56 21.54 7.08
CA GLN A 30 -19.57 20.15 6.64
C GLN A 30 -18.18 19.78 6.11
N VAL A 31 -17.48 18.90 6.82
CA VAL A 31 -16.21 18.36 6.33
C VAL A 31 -16.49 17.25 5.33
N LEU A 32 -15.88 17.36 4.16
CA LEU A 32 -16.00 16.44 3.03
C LEU A 32 -14.63 15.87 2.68
N GLU A 33 -14.61 14.58 2.38
CA GLU A 33 -13.41 13.90 1.89
C GLU A 33 -13.05 14.36 0.47
N SER A 34 -11.81 14.15 0.07
CA SER A 34 -11.28 14.51 -1.25
C SER A 34 -12.07 13.92 -2.42
N GLU A 35 -12.63 12.74 -2.20
CA GLU A 35 -13.37 11.90 -3.14
C GLU A 35 -14.75 12.47 -3.46
N HIS A 36 -15.29 13.36 -2.63
CA HIS A 36 -16.50 14.08 -2.98
C HIS A 36 -16.28 15.04 -4.16
N LEU A 37 -15.05 15.46 -4.46
CA LEU A 37 -14.79 16.30 -5.62
C LEU A 37 -14.71 15.44 -6.89
N ASP A 38 -15.53 15.78 -7.88
CA ASP A 38 -15.61 15.12 -9.18
C ASP A 38 -14.34 15.36 -10.00
N ASN A 39 -13.32 14.55 -9.75
CA ASN A 39 -12.02 14.66 -10.40
C ASN A 39 -12.03 14.25 -11.89
N LYS A 40 -13.12 13.65 -12.38
CA LYS A 40 -13.27 13.25 -13.79
C LYS A 40 -13.80 14.41 -14.65
N SER A 41 -14.47 15.37 -14.04
CA SER A 41 -14.98 16.55 -14.73
C SER A 41 -13.83 17.46 -15.20
N ASN A 42 -13.63 17.48 -16.52
CA ASN A 42 -12.67 18.33 -17.22
C ASN A 42 -13.30 18.81 -18.52
N GLN A 43 -13.64 20.09 -18.60
CA GLN A 43 -14.28 20.67 -19.79
C GLN A 43 -14.13 22.19 -19.82
N THR A 44 -14.20 22.76 -21.01
CA THR A 44 -14.34 24.21 -21.19
C THR A 44 -15.82 24.54 -21.32
N LEU A 45 -16.33 25.41 -20.45
CA LEU A 45 -17.72 25.86 -20.46
C LEU A 45 -17.93 26.91 -21.55
N GLY A 46 -19.18 27.06 -22.03
CA GLY A 46 -19.53 28.01 -23.10
C GLY A 46 -19.28 29.48 -22.76
N ASN A 47 -19.16 29.82 -21.47
CA ASN A 47 -18.78 31.15 -20.99
C ASN A 47 -17.26 31.41 -21.01
N GLY A 48 -16.45 30.41 -21.41
CA GLY A 48 -14.98 30.47 -21.42
C GLY A 48 -14.32 30.08 -20.10
N ASN A 49 -15.08 29.67 -19.08
CA ASN A 49 -14.54 29.07 -17.87
C ASN A 49 -14.02 27.67 -18.16
N VAL A 50 -13.06 27.20 -17.35
CA VAL A 50 -12.46 25.88 -17.52
C VAL A 50 -12.61 25.09 -16.23
N ILE A 51 -13.19 23.90 -16.33
CA ILE A 51 -13.23 22.93 -15.24
C ILE A 51 -11.99 22.04 -15.35
N ARG A 52 -11.23 21.94 -14.26
CA ARG A 52 -10.08 21.03 -14.13
C ARG A 52 -10.21 20.25 -12.84
N ASN A 53 -10.25 18.93 -12.93
CA ASN A 53 -10.40 18.01 -11.79
C ASN A 53 -11.54 18.39 -10.84
N GLY A 54 -12.68 18.80 -11.41
CA GLY A 54 -13.88 19.21 -10.65
C GLY A 54 -13.83 20.63 -10.07
N ILE A 55 -12.79 21.42 -10.36
CA ILE A 55 -12.70 22.83 -9.94
C ILE A 55 -12.88 23.72 -11.16
N GLU A 56 -13.86 24.62 -11.10
CA GLU A 56 -14.10 25.62 -12.14
C GLU A 56 -13.21 26.83 -11.93
N PHE A 57 -12.56 27.26 -13.00
CA PHE A 57 -11.75 28.46 -13.04
C PHE A 57 -12.32 29.45 -14.04
N ASN A 58 -12.37 30.72 -13.63
CA ASN A 58 -12.67 31.80 -14.56
C ASN A 58 -11.49 32.07 -15.50
N ARG A 59 -11.69 32.96 -16.48
CA ARG A 59 -10.64 33.34 -17.46
C ARG A 59 -9.39 33.97 -16.84
N LEU A 60 -9.47 34.44 -15.60
CA LEU A 60 -8.34 34.99 -14.84
C LEU A 60 -7.63 33.92 -13.99
N GLY A 61 -8.08 32.67 -14.03
CA GLY A 61 -7.51 31.57 -13.25
C GLY A 61 -7.96 31.53 -11.78
N GLN A 62 -8.98 32.31 -11.41
CA GLN A 62 -9.56 32.27 -10.06
C GLN A 62 -10.61 31.16 -9.97
N ARG A 63 -10.68 30.51 -8.81
CA ARG A 63 -11.65 29.44 -8.55
C ARG A 63 -13.04 30.05 -8.42
N GLU A 64 -13.98 29.56 -9.22
CA GLU A 64 -15.36 30.05 -9.24
C GLU A 64 -16.33 29.06 -8.59
N ALA A 65 -16.11 27.76 -8.78
CA ALA A 65 -16.95 26.70 -8.21
C ALA A 65 -16.21 25.37 -8.06
N TYR A 66 -16.81 24.47 -7.29
CA TYR A 66 -16.41 23.08 -7.10
C TYR A 66 -17.58 22.16 -7.46
N TYR A 67 -17.31 21.05 -8.14
CA TYR A 67 -18.28 20.04 -8.51
C TYR A 67 -18.23 18.89 -7.50
N LEU A 68 -19.17 18.88 -6.55
CA LEU A 68 -19.17 17.95 -5.41
C LEU A 68 -20.28 16.92 -5.52
N PHE A 69 -19.95 15.64 -5.35
CA PHE A 69 -20.91 14.55 -5.18
C PHE A 69 -21.69 14.72 -3.88
N ARG A 70 -23.00 14.44 -3.92
CA ARG A 70 -23.89 14.55 -2.75
C ARG A 70 -23.63 13.45 -1.74
N GLU A 71 -23.25 12.28 -2.21
CA GLU A 71 -22.89 11.10 -1.44
C GLU A 71 -21.44 10.72 -1.73
N HIS A 72 -20.83 9.95 -0.82
CA HIS A 72 -19.46 9.52 -1.02
C HIS A 72 -19.44 8.48 -2.16
N PRO A 73 -18.62 8.66 -3.22
CA PRO A 73 -18.68 7.77 -4.39
C PRO A 73 -18.30 6.31 -4.08
N GLY A 74 -17.66 6.05 -2.94
CA GLY A 74 -17.40 4.70 -2.43
C GLY A 74 -18.60 3.99 -1.78
N GLU A 75 -19.72 4.67 -1.56
CA GLU A 75 -20.91 4.11 -0.87
C GLU A 75 -21.94 3.47 -1.81
N GLY A 76 -21.70 3.46 -3.13
CA GLY A 76 -22.39 2.52 -4.04
C GLY A 76 -22.95 3.11 -5.33
N SER A 77 -23.16 4.42 -5.44
CA SER A 77 -23.54 5.05 -6.71
C SER A 77 -22.74 6.31 -6.95
N PHE A 78 -22.15 6.43 -8.15
CA PHE A 78 -21.62 7.69 -8.64
C PHE A 78 -22.80 8.59 -8.96
N GLY A 79 -23.32 9.29 -7.94
CA GLY A 79 -24.36 10.30 -8.13
C GLY A 79 -23.87 11.44 -9.01
N GLU A 80 -24.79 12.27 -9.51
CA GLU A 80 -24.42 13.48 -10.23
C GLU A 80 -23.69 14.47 -9.30
N SER A 81 -22.61 15.07 -9.81
CA SER A 81 -21.90 16.12 -9.12
C SER A 81 -22.68 17.44 -9.20
N VAL A 82 -22.71 18.17 -8.09
CA VAL A 82 -23.42 19.45 -7.99
C VAL A 82 -22.41 20.58 -7.97
N ARG A 83 -22.66 21.61 -8.79
CA ARG A 83 -21.87 22.84 -8.77
C ARG A 83 -22.12 23.60 -7.47
N VAL A 84 -21.08 23.84 -6.68
CA VAL A 84 -21.09 24.63 -5.45
C VAL A 84 -20.17 25.83 -5.61
N PRO A 85 -20.62 27.07 -5.34
CA PRO A 85 -19.77 28.26 -5.46
C PRO A 85 -18.50 28.16 -4.60
N ALA A 86 -17.39 28.70 -5.10
CA ALA A 86 -16.12 28.68 -4.38
C ALA A 86 -16.17 29.43 -3.03
N ASN A 87 -17.04 30.42 -2.89
CA ASN A 87 -17.26 31.15 -1.64
C ASN A 87 -17.84 30.28 -0.52
N ASP A 88 -18.49 29.16 -0.87
CA ASP A 88 -19.10 28.23 0.09
C ASP A 88 -18.18 27.05 0.39
N VAL A 89 -16.96 27.01 -0.17
CA VAL A 89 -16.04 25.86 -0.06
C VAL A 89 -14.66 26.33 0.37
N LEU A 90 -14.21 25.85 1.53
CA LEU A 90 -12.82 25.93 1.95
C LEU A 90 -12.10 24.69 1.44
N HIS A 91 -11.19 24.87 0.48
CA HIS A 91 -10.31 23.81 0.01
C HIS A 91 -9.01 23.81 0.83
N ILE A 92 -8.90 22.87 1.76
CA ILE A 92 -7.78 22.76 2.69
C ILE A 92 -6.79 21.74 2.11
N TYR A 93 -5.63 22.21 1.66
CA TYR A 93 -4.55 21.34 1.18
C TYR A 93 -3.20 22.04 1.29
N ARG A 94 -2.11 21.26 1.25
CA ARG A 94 -0.74 21.79 1.22
C ARG A 94 -0.15 21.67 -0.18
N PRO A 95 0.02 22.78 -0.94
CA PRO A 95 0.65 22.73 -2.25
C PRO A 95 2.14 22.42 -2.11
N LEU A 96 2.64 21.48 -2.93
CA LEU A 96 4.06 21.13 -3.03
C LEU A 96 4.73 21.80 -4.22
N ARG A 97 3.96 22.16 -5.25
CA ARG A 97 4.44 22.82 -6.47
C ARG A 97 3.55 24.01 -6.83
N PRO A 98 4.12 25.08 -7.43
CA PRO A 98 3.32 26.17 -7.99
C PRO A 98 2.32 25.64 -9.02
N GLY A 99 1.09 26.18 -9.01
CA GLY A 99 0.02 25.75 -9.91
C GLY A 99 -0.66 24.43 -9.54
N GLN A 100 -0.27 23.78 -8.45
CA GLN A 100 -0.92 22.57 -7.96
C GLN A 100 -2.35 22.90 -7.48
N ILE A 101 -3.35 22.32 -8.15
CA ILE A 101 -4.77 22.57 -7.88
C ILE A 101 -5.42 21.57 -6.91
N ARG A 102 -4.72 20.48 -6.56
CA ARG A 102 -5.18 19.37 -5.70
C ARG A 102 -4.07 18.94 -4.75
N GLY A 103 -4.39 18.52 -3.54
CA GLY A 103 -3.42 17.89 -2.64
C GLY A 103 -2.98 16.53 -3.17
N VAL A 104 -1.77 16.14 -2.78
CA VAL A 104 -1.21 14.82 -3.08
C VAL A 104 -1.13 14.06 -1.76
N PRO A 105 -1.71 12.86 -1.65
CA PRO A 105 -1.64 12.05 -0.44
C PRO A 105 -0.20 11.84 0.03
N TRP A 106 -0.01 11.74 1.35
CA TRP A 106 1.33 11.61 1.92
C TRP A 106 2.04 10.34 1.43
N LEU A 107 1.33 9.22 1.36
CA LEU A 107 1.87 7.92 0.98
C LEU A 107 2.21 7.80 -0.51
N SER A 108 1.81 8.76 -1.35
CA SER A 108 2.06 8.69 -2.79
C SER A 108 3.55 8.62 -3.15
N SER A 109 4.43 9.20 -2.34
CA SER A 109 5.89 9.17 -2.56
C SER A 109 6.52 7.79 -2.32
N VAL A 110 5.90 6.96 -1.48
CA VAL A 110 6.46 5.67 -1.02
C VAL A 110 5.65 4.47 -1.51
N LEU A 111 4.55 4.70 -2.22
CA LEU A 111 3.64 3.63 -2.66
C LEU A 111 4.36 2.54 -3.46
N LEU A 112 5.23 2.93 -4.40
CA LEU A 112 6.00 1.97 -5.19
C LEU A 112 6.95 1.14 -4.31
N LYS A 113 7.61 1.80 -3.35
CA LYS A 113 8.52 1.14 -2.40
C LYS A 113 7.78 0.18 -1.47
N LEU A 114 6.56 0.51 -1.07
CA LEU A 114 5.69 -0.36 -0.29
C LEU A 114 5.25 -1.58 -1.11
N TYR A 115 4.91 -1.39 -2.39
CA TYR A 115 4.53 -2.48 -3.28
C TYR A 115 5.69 -3.45 -3.56
N GLU A 116 6.90 -2.92 -3.79
CA GLU A 116 8.10 -3.74 -3.92
C GLU A 116 8.43 -4.51 -2.63
N LEU A 117 8.23 -3.88 -1.47
CA LEU A 117 8.43 -4.50 -0.16
C LEU A 117 7.47 -5.68 0.05
N ASP A 118 6.19 -5.50 -0.28
CA ASP A 118 5.14 -6.52 -0.20
C ASP A 118 5.48 -7.75 -1.07
N GLN A 119 5.88 -7.52 -2.33
CA GLN A 119 6.31 -8.60 -3.21
C GLN A 119 7.56 -9.34 -2.71
N TYR A 120 8.52 -8.61 -2.13
CA TYR A 120 9.72 -9.22 -1.58
C TYR A 120 9.40 -10.11 -0.38
N ASP A 121 8.49 -9.67 0.49
CA ASP A 121 8.07 -10.46 1.65
C ASP A 121 7.36 -11.75 1.23
N ASP A 122 6.47 -11.66 0.25
CA ASP A 122 5.81 -12.83 -0.35
C ASP A 122 6.83 -13.80 -0.99
N ALA A 123 7.79 -13.28 -1.74
CA ALA A 123 8.82 -14.10 -2.39
C ALA A 123 9.69 -14.84 -1.36
N GLU A 124 10.07 -14.16 -0.27
CA GLU A 124 10.83 -14.77 0.83
C GLU A 124 10.01 -15.82 1.58
N LEU A 125 8.71 -15.58 1.80
CA LEU A 125 7.82 -16.58 2.39
C LEU A 125 7.70 -17.83 1.51
N VAL A 126 7.51 -17.66 0.21
CA VAL A 126 7.46 -18.78 -0.75
C VAL A 126 8.78 -19.52 -0.75
N ARG A 127 9.91 -18.81 -0.82
CA ARG A 127 11.24 -19.41 -0.78
C ARG A 127 11.47 -20.24 0.48
N LYS A 128 11.09 -19.74 1.65
CA LYS A 128 11.21 -20.47 2.93
C LYS A 128 10.33 -21.73 2.93
N LYS A 129 9.11 -21.66 2.40
CA LYS A 129 8.24 -22.84 2.24
C LYS A 129 8.86 -23.87 1.30
N THR A 130 9.37 -23.45 0.15
CA THR A 130 10.01 -24.33 -0.83
C THR A 130 11.29 -24.96 -0.28
N ALA A 131 12.12 -24.18 0.41
CA ALA A 131 13.32 -24.70 1.09
C ALA A 131 12.98 -25.73 2.18
N ALA A 132 11.85 -25.56 2.89
CA ALA A 132 11.36 -26.54 3.85
C ALA A 132 10.80 -27.82 3.19
N MET A 133 10.40 -27.77 1.92
CA MET A 133 9.87 -28.92 1.17
C MET A 133 10.96 -29.75 0.47
N PHE A 134 12.07 -29.14 0.05
CA PHE A 134 13.19 -29.85 -0.59
C PHE A 134 14.13 -30.46 0.46
N ALA A 135 13.72 -31.60 1.03
CA ALA A 135 14.48 -32.28 2.07
C ALA A 135 15.17 -33.57 1.59
N GLY A 136 15.55 -33.70 0.31
CA GLY A 136 16.40 -34.82 -0.12
C GLY A 136 16.08 -35.39 -1.49
N PHE A 137 17.13 -35.75 -2.22
CA PHE A 137 17.07 -36.57 -3.41
C PHE A 137 17.53 -37.98 -3.04
N ILE A 138 16.76 -38.99 -3.43
CA ILE A 138 17.19 -40.39 -3.32
C ILE A 138 17.96 -40.73 -4.60
N THR A 139 19.21 -41.15 -4.44
CA THR A 139 20.04 -41.66 -5.54
C THR A 139 20.16 -43.18 -5.45
N ARG A 140 19.85 -43.90 -6.54
CA ARG A 140 19.94 -45.36 -6.66
C ARG A 140 21.07 -45.78 -7.61
N LEU A 141 21.59 -47.00 -7.40
CA LEU A 141 22.58 -47.64 -8.28
C LEU A 141 21.95 -48.51 -9.38
N ASP A 142 20.67 -48.92 -9.26
CA ASP A 142 20.00 -49.85 -10.18
C ASP A 142 18.64 -49.29 -10.68
N PRO A 143 18.42 -49.07 -11.99
CA PRO A 143 17.25 -48.34 -12.51
C PRO A 143 15.91 -49.10 -12.62
N GLU A 144 15.87 -50.42 -12.42
CA GLU A 144 14.77 -51.27 -12.91
C GLU A 144 13.70 -51.67 -11.86
N ALA A 145 13.81 -51.25 -10.59
CA ALA A 145 12.84 -51.60 -9.54
C ALA A 145 11.76 -50.52 -9.37
N ASN A 146 10.51 -50.84 -9.70
CA ASN A 146 9.37 -49.92 -9.65
C ASN A 146 8.53 -50.17 -8.37
N ILE A 147 8.30 -49.14 -7.54
CA ILE A 147 7.49 -49.21 -6.32
C ILE A 147 6.23 -48.32 -6.44
N MET A 148 5.12 -48.81 -5.90
CA MET A 148 3.85 -48.09 -5.86
C MET A 148 3.91 -46.84 -4.99
N GLY A 149 3.65 -45.67 -5.59
CA GLY A 149 3.50 -44.38 -4.92
C GLY A 149 4.32 -43.23 -5.54
N GLU A 150 5.20 -43.52 -6.49
CA GLU A 150 6.04 -42.52 -7.16
C GLU A 150 5.33 -41.82 -8.33
N GLY A 151 5.58 -40.52 -8.49
CA GLY A 151 5.42 -39.84 -9.78
C GLY A 151 6.54 -40.26 -10.73
N GLU A 152 6.30 -40.20 -12.04
CA GLU A 152 7.21 -40.73 -13.07
C GLU A 152 8.69 -40.40 -12.83
N SER A 153 9.53 -41.44 -12.77
CA SER A 153 10.99 -41.33 -12.73
C SER A 153 11.51 -40.69 -14.02
N ASN A 154 12.46 -39.76 -13.92
CA ASN A 154 13.19 -39.24 -15.08
C ASN A 154 14.22 -40.26 -15.60
N GLU A 155 14.73 -40.07 -16.83
CA GLU A 155 15.65 -40.98 -17.56
C GLU A 155 16.97 -41.30 -16.84
N HIS A 156 17.22 -40.70 -15.67
CA HIS A 156 18.39 -40.90 -14.83
C HIS A 156 18.10 -41.66 -13.52
N GLY A 157 16.89 -42.20 -13.35
CA GLY A 157 16.52 -42.98 -12.15
C GLY A 157 16.35 -42.12 -10.88
N VAL A 158 16.13 -40.80 -11.03
CA VAL A 158 15.92 -39.89 -9.90
C VAL A 158 14.43 -39.69 -9.69
N ALA A 159 13.86 -40.39 -8.72
CA ALA A 159 12.49 -40.17 -8.29
C ALA A 159 12.43 -38.92 -7.39
N LEU A 160 11.56 -37.97 -7.75
CA LEU A 160 11.28 -36.81 -6.89
C LEU A 160 10.18 -37.19 -5.90
N SER A 161 10.59 -37.63 -4.70
CA SER A 161 9.64 -37.89 -3.61
C SER A 161 9.40 -36.59 -2.84
N GLY A 162 8.13 -36.19 -2.74
CA GLY A 162 7.75 -35.04 -1.91
C GLY A 162 7.92 -35.41 -0.44
N LEU A 163 8.92 -34.83 0.22
CA LEU A 163 9.13 -35.03 1.64
C LEU A 163 8.25 -34.07 2.45
N GLU A 164 7.35 -34.63 3.24
CA GLU A 164 6.64 -33.86 4.27
C GLU A 164 7.56 -33.63 5.47
N PRO A 165 7.63 -32.40 6.02
CA PRO A 165 8.47 -32.11 7.18
C PRO A 165 8.12 -33.01 8.38
N GLY A 166 9.12 -33.77 8.86
CA GLY A 166 8.98 -34.65 10.02
C GLY A 166 8.76 -36.14 9.71
N THR A 167 8.71 -36.52 8.43
CA THR A 167 8.56 -37.92 8.00
C THR A 167 9.92 -38.55 7.73
N MET A 168 10.19 -39.74 8.28
CA MET A 168 11.40 -40.52 8.00
C MET A 168 11.10 -41.52 6.87
N GLN A 169 11.80 -41.40 5.75
CA GLN A 169 11.67 -42.32 4.62
C GLN A 169 12.58 -43.53 4.83
N LEU A 170 12.02 -44.74 4.70
CA LEU A 170 12.84 -45.96 4.67
C LEU A 170 13.56 -46.05 3.33
N LEU A 171 14.84 -46.41 3.38
CA LEU A 171 15.68 -46.60 2.21
C LEU A 171 15.92 -48.09 1.96
N ASP A 172 15.92 -48.47 0.68
CA ASP A 172 16.32 -49.81 0.25
C ASP A 172 17.85 -49.99 0.27
N PRO A 173 18.36 -51.23 0.32
CA PRO A 173 19.80 -51.49 0.31
C PRO A 173 20.49 -50.93 -0.95
N GLY A 174 21.39 -49.96 -0.77
CA GLY A 174 22.14 -49.31 -1.86
C GLY A 174 21.62 -47.92 -2.25
N GLU A 175 20.60 -47.41 -1.57
CA GLU A 175 20.13 -46.03 -1.73
C GLU A 175 20.87 -45.06 -0.81
N ASP A 176 21.09 -43.85 -1.30
CA ASP A 176 21.66 -42.74 -0.52
C ASP A 176 20.77 -41.50 -0.64
N ILE A 177 20.63 -40.74 0.45
CA ILE A 177 19.90 -39.47 0.46
C ILE A 177 20.92 -38.34 0.33
N LYS A 178 20.82 -37.60 -0.77
CA LYS A 178 21.52 -36.32 -0.92
C LYS A 178 20.57 -35.18 -0.57
N PHE A 179 20.80 -34.55 0.57
CA PHE A 179 20.13 -33.30 0.91
C PHE A 179 20.63 -32.19 -0.02
N SER A 180 19.72 -31.50 -0.71
CA SER A 180 20.03 -30.17 -1.21
C SER A 180 20.09 -29.24 -0.02
N GLU A 181 21.26 -28.69 0.28
CA GLU A 181 21.36 -27.54 1.17
C GLU A 181 20.88 -26.32 0.36
N PRO A 182 19.67 -25.78 0.62
CA PRO A 182 19.30 -24.51 0.03
C PRO A 182 20.29 -23.50 0.62
N SER A 183 21.02 -22.77 -0.22
CA SER A 183 21.99 -21.79 0.24
C SER A 183 21.34 -20.85 1.27
N ASP A 184 21.83 -20.91 2.51
CA ASP A 184 21.33 -20.08 3.60
C ASP A 184 21.79 -18.64 3.37
N VAL A 185 20.87 -17.85 2.83
CA VAL A 185 21.01 -16.39 2.66
C VAL A 185 20.04 -15.65 3.58
N GLY A 186 19.40 -16.36 4.53
CA GLY A 186 18.38 -15.79 5.42
C GLY A 186 18.90 -14.68 6.32
N GLY A 187 20.21 -14.67 6.60
CA GLY A 187 20.85 -13.68 7.48
C GLY A 187 20.80 -12.23 6.97
N SER A 188 20.61 -11.98 5.67
CA SER A 188 20.55 -10.62 5.11
C SER A 188 19.14 -10.03 5.02
N TYR A 189 18.09 -10.81 5.27
CA TYR A 189 16.70 -10.37 5.13
C TYR A 189 16.37 -9.22 6.10
N GLU A 190 16.71 -9.36 7.38
CA GLU A 190 16.42 -8.34 8.39
C GLU A 190 17.11 -7.00 8.08
N ALA A 191 18.39 -7.05 7.68
CA ALA A 191 19.16 -5.86 7.33
C ALA A 191 18.56 -5.14 6.10
N PHE A 192 18.15 -5.91 5.08
CA PHE A 192 17.50 -5.38 3.89
C PHE A 192 16.12 -4.77 4.20
N MET A 193 15.29 -5.47 4.98
CA MET A 193 13.98 -4.97 5.43
C MET A 193 14.12 -3.68 6.22
N LYS A 194 15.10 -3.61 7.13
CA LYS A 194 15.38 -2.41 7.92
C LYS A 194 15.82 -1.25 7.03
N GLN A 195 16.63 -1.49 6.01
CA GLN A 195 17.02 -0.46 5.04
C GLN A 195 15.82 0.04 4.22
N GLN A 196 14.95 -0.85 3.76
CA GLN A 196 13.79 -0.48 2.96
C GLN A 196 12.75 0.29 3.79
N LEU A 197 12.49 -0.13 5.04
CA LEU A 197 11.63 0.60 5.98
C LEU A 197 12.19 1.99 6.31
N ARG A 198 13.53 2.14 6.45
CA ARG A 198 14.16 3.47 6.60
C ARG A 198 13.94 4.34 5.38
N ALA A 199 14.09 3.80 4.16
CA ALA A 199 13.83 4.54 2.93
C ALA A 199 12.36 4.99 2.83
N ILE A 200 11.42 4.15 3.27
CA ILE A 200 10.00 4.49 3.38
C ILE A 200 9.79 5.60 4.43
N ALA A 201 10.41 5.50 5.60
CA ALA A 201 10.32 6.52 6.65
C ALA A 201 10.80 7.90 6.14
N VAL A 202 11.92 7.94 5.43
CA VAL A 202 12.44 9.16 4.78
C VAL A 202 11.46 9.71 3.75
N GLY A 203 10.91 8.85 2.87
CA GLY A 203 9.90 9.27 1.89
C GLY A 203 8.58 9.72 2.52
N MET A 204 8.30 9.24 3.73
CA MET A 204 7.22 9.68 4.59
C MET A 204 7.62 10.82 5.54
N GLY A 205 8.83 11.37 5.52
CA GLY A 205 9.22 12.47 6.42
C GLY A 205 8.99 12.21 7.92
N ILE A 206 8.96 10.94 8.35
CA ILE A 206 8.87 10.51 9.75
C ILE A 206 10.11 9.68 10.09
N THR A 207 10.38 9.48 11.38
CA THR A 207 11.53 8.64 11.78
C THR A 207 11.19 7.16 11.61
N TYR A 208 12.23 6.32 11.51
CA TYR A 208 12.07 4.87 11.39
C TYR A 208 11.23 4.31 12.56
N GLU A 209 11.48 4.81 13.76
CA GLU A 209 10.85 4.37 15.00
C GLU A 209 9.38 4.75 15.04
N GLN A 210 9.01 5.92 14.50
CA GLN A 210 7.61 6.32 14.34
C GLN A 210 6.88 5.47 13.30
N LEU A 211 7.58 5.00 12.27
CA LEU A 211 7.01 4.16 11.22
C LEU A 211 6.81 2.70 11.69
N THR A 212 7.82 2.12 12.35
CA THR A 212 7.84 0.70 12.70
C THR A 212 7.34 0.41 14.11
N GLY A 213 7.32 1.41 15.00
CA GLY A 213 7.10 1.21 16.42
C GLY A 213 8.29 0.55 17.14
N ASP A 214 9.40 0.31 16.44
CA ASP A 214 10.63 -0.25 17.01
C ASP A 214 11.41 0.84 17.74
N LEU A 215 11.32 0.84 19.07
CA LEU A 215 12.03 1.77 19.96
C LEU A 215 13.39 1.25 20.43
N THR A 216 13.77 0.03 20.03
CA THR A 216 14.94 -0.67 20.59
C THR A 216 16.25 0.09 20.34
N VAL A 217 16.36 0.77 19.19
CA VAL A 217 17.54 1.59 18.84
C VAL A 217 17.55 2.95 19.57
N SER A 218 16.39 3.54 19.85
CA SER A 218 16.29 4.86 20.49
C SER A 218 16.62 4.82 21.99
N ILE A 219 16.28 3.72 22.67
CA ILE A 219 16.55 3.56 24.10
C ILE A 219 18.06 3.47 24.38
N ILE A 220 18.84 2.84 23.49
CA ILE A 220 20.28 2.67 23.66
C ILE A 220 21.02 4.02 23.57
N HIS A 221 20.57 4.94 22.72
CA HIS A 221 21.16 6.28 22.60
C HIS A 221 20.83 7.21 23.78
N GLN A 222 19.74 6.95 24.52
CA GLN A 222 19.42 7.73 25.74
C GLN A 222 20.13 7.19 26.99
N SER A 223 20.51 5.91 27.01
CA SER A 223 21.27 5.32 28.14
C SER A 223 22.76 5.68 28.14
N GLU A 224 23.32 6.18 27.02
CA GLU A 224 24.72 6.62 26.95
C GLU A 224 24.92 8.12 27.26
N GLN A 225 23.83 8.87 27.48
CA GLN A 225 23.88 10.29 27.89
C GLN A 225 23.32 10.55 29.30
N GLY A 226 23.23 9.50 30.13
CA GLY A 226 22.83 9.58 31.55
C GLY A 226 24.00 9.33 32.48
#